data_AF-A0AA92UY18-F1
#
_entry.id   AF-A0AA92UY18-F1
#
_cell.length_a   1.000
_cell.length_b   1.000
_cell.length_c   1.000
_cell.angle_alpha   90.00
_cell.angle_beta   90.00
_cell.angle_gamma   90.00
#
_symmetry.space_group_name_H-M   'P 1'
#
loop_
_entity.id
_entity.type
_entity.pdbx_description
1 polymer ?
#
loop_
_entity_poly.entity_id
_entity_poly.type
_entity_poly.pdbx_seq_one_letter_code
_entity_poly.pdbx_strand_id
1 'polypeptide(L)' 'MVTIPAGYRNSNDGSMNNVGSNGYSWSSSPYNDNNGYNLNFNSGNVNPSNNNNRANGFSVRCVQAFTRQ' A
#
# COMPACT_ATOMS: atom_id res chain seq x y z
N MET A 1 -4.32 -11.07 10.49
CA MET A 1 -3.05 -10.43 10.09
C MET A 1 -3.11 -8.97 10.49
N VAL A 2 -2.27 -8.53 11.44
CA VAL A 2 -2.18 -7.12 11.85
C VAL A 2 -1.29 -6.42 10.84
N THR A 3 -1.79 -5.37 10.21
CA THR A 3 -0.91 -4.49 9.44
C THR A 3 -0.41 -3.36 10.32
N ILE A 4 0.90 -3.19 10.38
CA ILE A 4 1.54 -2.04 10.99
C ILE A 4 1.46 -0.82 10.04
N PRO A 5 1.08 0.38 10.51
CA PRO A 5 1.18 1.61 9.72
C PRO A 5 2.65 2.01 9.53
N ALA A 6 3.33 1.32 8.63
CA ALA A 6 4.77 1.48 8.38
C ALA A 6 5.10 2.69 7.49
N GLY A 7 4.10 3.43 7.00
CA GLY A 7 4.33 4.49 6.03
C GLY A 7 4.87 3.95 4.69
N TYR A 8 5.70 4.74 4.03
CA TYR A 8 6.31 4.39 2.74
C TYR A 8 7.63 5.10 2.46
N ARG A 9 8.46 4.52 1.59
CA ARG A 9 9.62 5.20 1.01
C ARG A 9 9.23 6.05 -0.18
N ASN A 10 9.57 7.34 -0.15
CA ASN A 10 9.42 8.24 -1.29
C ASN A 10 10.42 7.88 -2.40
N SER A 11 9.95 7.90 -3.64
CA SER A 11 10.79 7.64 -4.82
C SER A 11 11.76 8.78 -5.17
N ASN A 12 11.45 10.02 -4.78
CA ASN A 12 12.24 11.20 -5.16
C ASN A 12 13.52 11.32 -4.33
N ASP A 13 13.43 11.11 -3.03
CA ASP A 13 14.54 11.35 -2.08
C ASP A 13 14.82 10.17 -1.14
N GLY A 14 14.01 9.11 -1.19
CA GLY A 14 14.14 7.96 -0.30
C GLY A 14 13.68 8.18 1.13
N SER A 15 13.05 9.31 1.45
CA SER A 15 12.52 9.60 2.78
C SER A 15 11.40 8.63 3.19
N MET A 16 11.31 8.34 4.48
CA MET A 16 10.20 7.58 5.05
C MET A 16 9.06 8.53 5.42
N ASN A 17 7.90 8.37 4.78
CA ASN A 17 6.73 9.23 4.99
C ASN A 17 5.60 8.46 5.69
N ASN A 18 4.83 9.19 6.52
CA ASN A 18 3.61 8.70 7.19
C ASN A 18 3.80 7.49 8.12
N VAL A 19 5.02 7.24 8.58
CA VAL A 19 5.32 6.18 9.57
C VAL A 19 4.49 6.42 10.84
N GLY A 20 3.81 5.39 11.32
CA GLY A 20 2.95 5.45 12.50
C GLY A 20 1.57 6.09 12.26
N SER A 21 1.33 6.73 11.12
CA SER A 21 0.06 7.41 10.81
C SER A 21 -0.76 6.70 9.75
N ASN A 22 -0.12 6.28 8.64
CA ASN A 22 -0.79 5.58 7.55
C ASN A 22 -0.08 4.27 7.25
N GLY A 23 -0.88 3.24 6.96
CA GLY A 23 -0.38 2.01 6.37
C GLY A 23 -0.70 1.95 4.89
N TYR A 24 0.28 1.50 4.12
CA TYR A 24 0.15 1.32 2.68
C TYR A 24 0.49 -0.11 2.30
N SER A 25 -0.25 -0.67 1.34
CA SER A 25 0.16 -1.92 0.70
C SER A 25 -0.19 -1.98 -0.76
N TRP A 26 0.76 -2.44 -1.56
CA TRP A 26 0.56 -2.64 -2.98
C TRP A 26 -0.51 -3.72 -3.24
N SER A 27 -1.33 -3.47 -4.25
CA SER A 27 -2.17 -4.47 -4.91
C SER A 27 -1.41 -5.05 -6.10
N SER A 28 -1.75 -6.27 -6.50
CA SER A 28 -1.25 -6.88 -7.73
C SER A 28 -1.84 -6.23 -9.00
N SER A 29 -2.93 -5.47 -8.85
CA SER A 29 -3.60 -4.82 -9.99
C SER A 29 -2.87 -3.54 -10.42
N PRO A 30 -2.55 -3.38 -11.72
CA PRO A 30 -2.01 -2.14 -12.26
C PRO A 30 -3.09 -1.05 -12.34
N TYR A 31 -2.70 0.23 -12.21
CA TYR A 31 -3.59 1.37 -12.54
C TYR A 31 -3.29 1.90 -13.95
N ASN A 32 -2.06 2.34 -14.20
CA ASN A 32 -1.54 2.74 -15.52
C ASN A 32 -0.01 2.56 -15.54
N ASP A 33 0.69 2.98 -16.58
CA ASP A 33 2.15 2.77 -16.71
C ASP A 33 2.97 3.32 -15.54
N ASN A 34 2.53 4.42 -14.93
CA ASN A 34 3.28 5.14 -13.90
C ASN A 34 2.78 4.82 -12.49
N ASN A 35 1.53 4.38 -12.34
CA ASN A 35 0.87 4.22 -11.05
C ASN A 35 0.36 2.78 -10.83
N GLY A 36 0.41 2.34 -9.58
CA GLY A 36 -0.16 1.07 -9.11
C GLY A 36 -1.33 1.31 -8.16
N TYR A 37 -2.20 0.32 -8.04
CA TYR A 37 -3.22 0.35 -6.97
C TYR A 37 -2.61 -0.01 -5.63
N ASN A 38 -3.00 0.70 -4.58
CA ASN A 38 -2.64 0.39 -3.21
C ASN A 38 -3.82 0.51 -2.25
N LEU A 39 -3.76 -0.27 -1.18
CA LEU A 39 -4.56 -0.06 0.02
C LEU A 39 -3.89 1.04 0.85
N ASN A 40 -4.64 2.07 1.22
CA ASN A 40 -4.25 3.10 2.18
C ASN A 40 -5.23 3.07 3.35
N PHE A 41 -4.74 2.97 4.57
CA PHE A 41 -5.59 3.00 5.75
C PHE A 41 -4.90 3.75 6.89
N ASN A 42 -5.72 4.34 7.76
CA ASN A 42 -5.31 5.00 9.00
C ASN A 42 -6.38 4.75 10.08
N SER A 43 -6.26 5.40 11.23
CA SER A 43 -7.17 5.19 12.37
C SER A 43 -8.64 5.53 12.10
N GLY A 44 -8.93 6.37 11.10
CA GLY A 44 -10.29 6.85 10.82
C GLY A 44 -10.83 6.48 9.44
N ASN A 45 -10.00 5.98 8.53
CA ASN A 45 -10.42 5.71 7.15
C ASN A 45 -9.64 4.56 6.51
N VAL A 46 -10.32 3.86 5.60
CA VAL A 46 -9.75 2.83 4.74
C VAL A 46 -10.11 3.13 3.29
N ASN A 47 -9.09 3.33 2.46
CA ASN A 47 -9.23 3.44 1.01
C ASN A 47 -8.60 2.19 0.34
N PRO A 48 -9.41 1.20 -0.05
CA PRO A 48 -8.93 -0.05 -0.61
C PRO A 48 -8.41 0.05 -2.05
N SER A 49 -8.75 1.12 -2.77
CA SER A 49 -8.45 1.30 -4.20
C SER A 49 -7.81 2.65 -4.48
N ASN A 50 -6.83 3.03 -3.65
CA ASN A 50 -6.04 4.22 -3.89
C ASN A 50 -5.01 3.95 -5.00
N ASN A 51 -4.46 4.99 -5.60
CA ASN A 51 -3.38 4.86 -6.58
C ASN A 51 -2.17 5.71 -6.19
N ASN A 52 -0.98 5.27 -6.59
CA ASN A 52 0.26 6.00 -6.32
C ASN A 52 1.34 5.64 -7.33
N ASN A 53 2.38 6.49 -7.40
CA ASN A 53 3.55 6.22 -8.24
C ASN A 53 4.17 4.88 -7.85
N ARG A 54 4.35 3.98 -8.84
CA ARG A 54 4.92 2.64 -8.64
C ARG A 54 6.33 2.65 -8.08
N ALA A 55 7.05 3.76 -8.26
CA ALA A 55 8.39 3.93 -7.71
C ALA A 55 8.40 4.07 -6.16
N ASN A 56 7.25 4.35 -5.53
CA ASN A 56 7.18 4.43 -4.07
C ASN A 56 7.31 3.05 -3.41
N GLY A 57 8.05 2.99 -2.31
CA GLY A 57 8.23 1.76 -1.54
C GLY A 57 7.10 1.54 -0.56
N PHE A 58 6.02 0.88 -1.00
CA PHE A 58 4.99 0.32 -0.11
C PHE A 58 5.27 -1.15 0.20
N SER A 59 4.73 -1.62 1.33
CA SER A 59 4.75 -3.05 1.67
C SER A 59 3.88 -3.85 0.70
N VAL A 60 4.24 -5.12 0.46
CA VAL A 60 3.36 -6.11 -0.18
C VAL A 60 2.78 -7.03 0.89
N ARG A 61 1.55 -7.52 0.69
CA ARG A 61 0.97 -8.55 1.57
C ARG A 61 0.63 -9.78 0.76
N CYS A 62 0.96 -10.95 1.30
CA CYS A 62 0.44 -12.20 0.79
C CYS A 62 -1.06 -12.27 1.09
N VAL A 63 -1.88 -12.51 0.07
CA VAL A 63 -3.31 -12.77 0.22
C VAL A 63 -3.51 -14.28 0.14
N GLN A 64 -4.01 -14.89 1.21
CA GLN A 64 -4.38 -16.29 1.18
C GLN A 64 -5.76 -16.42 0.53
N ALA A 65 -5.81 -17.02 -0.66
CA ALA A 65 -7.07 -17.38 -1.29
C ALA A 65 -7.62 -18.64 -0.61
N PHE A 66 -8.80 -18.55 -0.01
CA PHE A 66 -9.56 -19.71 0.45
C PHE A 66 -10.53 -20.11 -0.66
N THR A 67 -10.14 -21.04 -1.51
CA THR A 67 -11.11 -21.73 -2.36
C THR A 67 -11.83 -22.76 -1.49
N ARG A 68 -13.11 -22.53 -1.21
CA ARG A 68 -13.98 -23.60 -0.72
C ARG A 68 -14.16 -24.60 -1.86
N GLN A 69 -13.73 -25.84 -1.65
CA GLN A 69 -14.21 -27.00 -2.38
C GLN A 69 -15.55 -27.44 -1.78
#